data_AF-A0A2E0BS26-F1
#
_entry.id   AF-A0A2E0BS26-F1
#
_cell.length_a   1.000
_cell.length_b   1.000
_cell.length_c   1.000
_cell.angle_alpha   90.00
_cell.angle_beta   90.00
_cell.angle_gamma   90.00
#
_symmetry.space_group_name_H-M   'P 1'
#
loop_
_entity.id
_entity.type
_entity.pdbx_description
1 polymer ?
#
loop_
_entity_poly.entity_id
_entity_poly.type
_entity_poly.pdbx_seq_one_letter_code
_entity_poly.pdbx_strand_id
1 'polypeptide(L)'
;MAKELNEDTGFHVSIKTLLGIGAGMATVISMWFILQADIAEAKELPVPPPPDVTRMEYDMKDQLIRQTIMTTQDDVKELKEDMKRIEEKIDRLR
;
A
#
# COMPACT_ATOMS: atom_id res chain seq x y z
N MET A 1 58.38 -22.68 1.06
CA MET A 1 58.14 -23.97 0.38
C MET A 1 56.64 -24.12 0.23
N ALA A 2 56.09 -23.63 -0.88
CA ALA A 2 54.67 -23.80 -1.18
C ALA A 2 54.48 -25.23 -1.70
N LYS A 3 53.70 -26.04 -0.97
CA LYS A 3 53.31 -27.37 -1.45
C LYS A 3 52.21 -27.11 -2.48
N GLU A 4 52.52 -27.30 -3.76
CA GLU A 4 51.52 -27.22 -4.82
C GLU A 4 50.45 -28.28 -4.56
N LEU A 5 49.19 -27.84 -4.50
CA LEU A 5 48.02 -28.70 -4.34
C LEU A 5 47.72 -29.32 -5.70
N ASN A 6 48.04 -30.60 -5.87
CA ASN A 6 47.76 -31.38 -7.09
C ASN A 6 46.56 -32.31 -6.85
N GLU A 7 45.85 -32.71 -7.91
CA GLU A 7 44.63 -33.55 -7.90
C GLU A 7 44.82 -34.91 -7.19
N ASP A 8 46.05 -35.44 -7.16
CA ASP A 8 46.41 -36.70 -6.46
C ASP A 8 46.75 -36.53 -4.97
N THR A 9 46.65 -35.30 -4.42
CA THR A 9 46.95 -35.04 -3.01
C THR A 9 45.74 -35.38 -2.14
N GLY A 10 45.66 -36.64 -1.70
CA GLY A 10 44.65 -37.08 -0.75
C GLY A 10 44.78 -36.37 0.60
N PHE A 11 43.81 -35.55 0.98
CA PHE A 11 43.71 -35.03 2.33
C PHE A 11 43.17 -36.11 3.27
N HIS A 12 43.97 -36.56 4.23
CA HIS A 12 43.50 -37.40 5.34
C HIS A 12 42.72 -36.56 6.34
N VAL A 13 41.47 -36.25 6.00
CA VAL A 13 40.57 -35.51 6.89
C VAL A 13 39.91 -36.49 7.86
N SER A 14 40.06 -36.27 9.16
CA SER A 14 39.35 -37.06 10.18
C SER A 14 37.84 -36.84 10.05
N ILE A 15 37.05 -37.87 10.34
CA ILE A 15 35.58 -37.81 10.39
C ILE A 15 35.11 -36.65 11.30
N LYS A 16 35.82 -36.40 12.41
CA LYS A 16 35.52 -35.29 13.32
C LYS A 16 35.71 -33.91 12.67
N THR A 17 36.73 -33.79 11.82
CA THR A 17 37.01 -32.56 11.07
C THR A 17 36.00 -32.36 9.94
N LEU A 18 35.61 -33.44 9.24
CA LEU A 18 34.53 -33.39 8.24
C LEU A 18 33.18 -33.00 8.86
N LEU A 19 32.87 -33.53 10.05
CA LEU A 19 31.66 -33.14 10.81
C LEU A 19 31.70 -31.66 11.24
N GLY A 20 32.86 -31.17 11.67
CA GLY A 20 33.03 -29.75 12.02
C GLY A 20 32.85 -28.82 10.81
N ILE A 21 33.41 -29.19 9.66
CA ILE A 21 33.24 -28.43 8.41
C ILE A 21 31.78 -28.49 7.95
N GLY A 22 31.15 -29.67 8.00
CA GLY A 22 29.75 -29.84 7.66
C GLY A 22 28.81 -29.01 8.54
N ALA A 23 29.05 -28.99 9.86
CA ALA A 23 28.27 -28.17 10.79
C ALA A 23 28.48 -26.67 10.56
N GLY A 24 29.72 -26.24 10.26
CA GLY A 24 30.03 -24.86 9.89
C GLY A 24 29.33 -24.43 8.60
N MET A 25 29.40 -25.26 7.57
CA MET A 25 28.72 -25.01 6.30
C MET A 25 27.19 -24.99 6.47
N ALA A 26 26.63 -25.95 7.22
CA ALA A 26 25.19 -26.00 7.49
C ALA A 26 24.70 -24.73 8.18
N THR A 27 25.47 -24.19 9.13
CA THR A 27 25.13 -22.93 9.82
C THR A 27 25.08 -21.75 8.84
N VAL A 28 26.11 -21.59 8.01
CA VAL A 28 26.20 -20.47 7.06
C VAL A 28 25.12 -20.56 5.98
N ILE A 29 24.89 -21.77 5.46
CA ILE A 29 23.85 -22.03 4.45
C ILE A 29 22.46 -21.77 5.03
N SER A 30 22.19 -22.25 6.25
CA SER A 30 20.91 -22.00 6.91
C SER A 30 20.66 -20.51 7.12
N MET A 31 21.68 -19.78 7.56
CA MET A 31 21.58 -18.33 7.76
C MET A 31 21.35 -17.57 6.45
N TRP A 32 21.96 -18.02 5.34
CA TRP A 32 21.69 -17.47 4.02
C TRP A 32 20.23 -17.67 3.59
N PHE A 33 19.68 -18.87 3.76
CA PHE A 33 18.29 -19.16 3.40
C PHE A 33 17.27 -18.43 4.27
N ILE A 34 17.55 -18.26 5.57
CA ILE A 34 16.72 -17.42 6.46
C ILE A 34 16.71 -15.99 5.94
N LEU A 35 17.87 -15.40 5.65
CA LEU A 35 17.95 -14.03 5.14
C LEU A 35 17.23 -13.86 3.78
N GLN A 36 17.30 -14.86 2.90
CA GLN A 36 16.55 -14.83 1.64
C GLN A 36 15.04 -14.82 1.88
N ALA A 37 14.54 -15.57 2.86
CA ALA A 37 13.13 -15.56 3.25
C ALA A 37 12.72 -14.20 3.84
N ASP A 38 13.53 -13.64 4.74
CA ASP A 38 13.28 -12.32 5.33
C ASP A 38 13.27 -11.22 4.25
N ILE A 39 14.16 -11.30 3.26
CA ILE A 39 14.19 -10.36 2.13
C ILE A 39 12.96 -10.53 1.24
N ALA A 40 12.48 -11.75 1.03
CA ALA A 40 11.27 -12.00 0.24
C ALA A 40 10.04 -11.40 0.94
N GLU A 41 9.90 -11.63 2.24
CA GLU A 41 8.84 -11.05 3.07
C GLU A 41 8.93 -9.52 3.10
N ALA A 42 10.13 -8.97 3.30
CA ALA A 42 10.35 -7.53 3.32
C ALA A 42 10.09 -6.86 1.96
N LYS A 43 10.20 -7.58 0.84
CA LYS A 43 9.84 -7.07 -0.50
C LYS A 43 8.33 -6.98 -0.71
N GLU A 44 7.55 -7.77 0.02
CA GLU A 44 6.09 -7.69 0.00
C GLU A 44 5.56 -6.54 0.87
N LEU A 45 6.42 -5.97 1.71
CA LEU A 45 6.19 -4.77 2.49
C LEU A 45 6.81 -3.55 1.77
N PRO A 46 6.14 -2.39 1.71
CA PRO A 46 4.99 -2.00 2.48
C PRO A 46 3.68 -2.47 1.85
N VAL A 47 2.82 -3.11 2.64
CA VAL A 47 1.41 -3.20 2.27
C VAL A 47 0.92 -1.75 2.14
N PRO A 48 0.40 -1.34 0.96
CA PRO A 48 -0.15 0.00 0.82
C PRO A 48 -1.20 0.17 1.91
N PRO A 49 -1.17 1.29 2.66
CA PRO A 49 -2.22 1.55 3.64
C PRO A 49 -3.56 1.41 2.93
N PRO A 50 -4.58 0.82 3.59
CA PRO A 50 -5.90 0.77 3.01
C PRO A 50 -6.28 2.19 2.57
N PRO A 51 -6.81 2.39 1.35
CA PRO A 51 -7.14 3.71 0.88
C PRO A 51 -8.07 4.38 1.90
N ASP A 52 -7.72 5.59 2.35
CA ASP A 52 -8.47 6.36 3.37
C ASP A 52 -9.93 6.58 3.00
N VAL A 53 -10.27 6.43 1.71
CA VAL A 53 -11.61 6.52 1.19
C VAL A 53 -11.82 5.34 0.25
N THR A 54 -12.78 4.47 0.58
CA THR A 54 -13.15 3.38 -0.32
C THR A 54 -13.82 3.98 -1.55
N ARG A 55 -13.63 3.41 -2.75
CA ARG A 55 -14.31 3.89 -3.98
C ARG A 55 -15.82 4.05 -3.80
N MET A 56 -16.43 3.13 -3.06
CA MET A 56 -17.84 3.18 -2.68
C MET A 56 -18.22 4.43 -1.86
N GLU A 57 -17.38 4.86 -0.91
CA GLU A 57 -17.63 6.06 -0.12
C GLU A 57 -17.45 7.34 -0.94
N TYR A 58 -16.49 7.34 -1.88
CA TYR A 58 -16.30 8.46 -2.82
C TYR A 58 -17.53 8.62 -3.72
N ASP A 59 -17.98 7.53 -4.34
CA ASP A 59 -19.13 7.55 -5.24
C ASP A 59 -20.42 7.97 -4.51
N MET A 60 -20.64 7.47 -3.28
CA MET A 60 -21.78 7.90 -2.46
C MET A 60 -21.71 9.39 -2.08
N LYS A 61 -20.53 9.90 -1.72
CA LYS A 61 -20.35 11.32 -1.39
C LYS A 61 -20.54 12.20 -2.63
N ASP A 62 -20.03 11.81 -3.80
CA ASP A 62 -20.23 12.55 -5.06
C ASP A 62 -21.72 12.67 -5.42
N GLN A 63 -22.46 11.56 -5.31
CA GLN A 63 -23.90 11.54 -5.56
C GLN A 63 -24.66 12.46 -4.60
N LEU A 64 -24.36 12.39 -3.30
CA LEU A 64 -25.01 13.23 -2.29
C LEU A 64 -24.71 14.72 -2.48
N ILE A 65 -23.46 15.07 -2.78
CA ILE A 65 -23.07 16.47 -3.05
C ILE A 65 -23.80 16.97 -4.29
N ARG A 66 -23.84 16.19 -5.37
CA ARG A 66 -24.56 16.57 -6.60
C ARG A 66 -26.04 16.77 -6.35
N GLN A 67 -26.68 15.87 -5.60
CA GLN A 67 -28.08 15.99 -5.23
C GLN A 67 -28.34 17.27 -4.42
N THR A 68 -27.51 17.53 -3.42
CA THR A 68 -27.62 18.72 -2.56
C THR A 68 -27.45 20.01 -3.36
N ILE A 69 -26.54 20.03 -4.34
CA ILE A 69 -26.37 21.17 -5.24
C ILE A 69 -27.62 21.38 -6.09
N MET A 70 -28.20 20.32 -6.66
CA MET A 70 -29.41 20.44 -7.47
C MET A 70 -30.60 20.96 -6.65
N THR A 71 -30.82 20.42 -5.45
CA THR A 71 -31.91 20.89 -4.58
C THR A 71 -31.70 22.34 -4.16
N THR A 72 -30.48 22.71 -3.75
CA THR A 72 -30.16 24.10 -3.38
C THR A 72 -30.34 25.06 -4.57
N GLN A 73 -30.02 24.62 -5.80
CA GLN A 73 -30.23 25.43 -6.99
C GLN A 73 -31.72 25.68 -7.26
N ASP A 74 -32.57 24.67 -7.05
CA ASP A 74 -34.00 24.79 -7.21
C ASP A 74 -34.61 25.68 -6.12
N ASP A 75 -34.18 25.53 -4.86
CA ASP A 75 -34.56 26.42 -3.76
C ASP A 75 -34.20 27.89 -4.06
N VAL A 76 -33.01 28.14 -4.65
CA VAL A 76 -32.59 29.49 -5.05
C VAL A 76 -33.44 30.04 -6.20
N LYS A 77 -33.93 29.20 -7.12
CA LYS A 77 -34.86 29.67 -8.17
C LYS A 77 -36.21 30.05 -7.57
N GLU A 78 -36.75 29.23 -6.68
CA GLU A 78 -38.02 29.52 -6.00
C GLU A 78 -37.95 30.83 -5.21
N LEU A 79 -36.86 31.03 -4.44
CA LEU A 79 -36.62 32.28 -3.72
C LEU A 79 -36.57 33.51 -4.63
N LYS A 80 -35.97 33.39 -5.83
CA LYS A 80 -35.94 34.48 -6.81
C LYS A 80 -37.34 34.80 -7.34
N GLU A 81 -38.17 33.80 -7.59
CA GLU A 81 -39.55 33.99 -8.03
C GLU A 81 -40.42 34.64 -6.94
N ASP A 82 -40.22 34.23 -5.69
CA ASP A 82 -40.89 34.84 -4.54
C ASP A 82 -40.46 36.31 -4.35
N MET A 83 -39.16 36.60 -4.47
CA MET A 83 -38.64 37.98 -4.46
C MET A 83 -39.31 38.83 -5.53
N LYS A 84 -39.40 38.33 -6.77
CA LYS A 84 -40.04 39.05 -7.87
C LYS A 84 -41.53 39.33 -7.57
N ARG A 85 -42.24 38.34 -7.01
CA ARG A 85 -43.65 38.51 -6.60
C ARG A 85 -43.82 39.56 -5.50
N ILE A 86 -42.86 39.67 -4.57
CA ILE A 86 -42.86 40.69 -3.53
C ILE A 86 -42.60 42.07 -4.14
N GLU A 87 -41.61 42.19 -5.03
CA GLU A 87 -41.30 43.43 -5.76
C GLU A 87 -42.52 43.95 -6.55
N GLU A 88 -43.18 43.09 -7.32
CA GLU A 88 -44.40 43.43 -8.07
C GLU A 88 -45.57 43.85 -7.15
N LYS A 89 -45.64 43.36 -5.91
CA LYS A 89 -46.65 43.81 -4.94
C LYS A 89 -46.30 45.19 -4.39
N ILE A 90 -45.03 45.44 -4.10
CA ILE A 90 -44.54 46.73 -3.61
C ILE A 90 -44.75 47.81 -4.68
N ASP A 91 -44.43 47.52 -5.93
CA ASP A 91 -44.62 48.46 -7.05
C ASP A 91 -46.09 48.82 -7.27
N ARG A 92 -47.03 47.88 -7.05
CA ARG A 92 -48.48 48.14 -7.14
C ARG A 92 -49.03 48.98 -6.00
N LEU A 93 -48.32 49.08 -4.88
CA LEU A 93 -48.70 49.90 -3.73
C LEU A 93 -48.16 51.33 -3.80
N ARG A 94 -47.38 51.63 -4.84
CA ARG A 94 -46.72 52.91 -5.08
C ARG A 94 -47.45 53.70 -6.15
#